data_AF-A0A0G0A2P4-F1
#
_entry.id   AF-A0A0G0A2P4-F1
#
_cell.length_a   1.000
_cell.length_b   1.000
_cell.length_c   1.000
_cell.angle_alpha   90.00
_cell.angle_beta   90.00
_cell.angle_gamma   90.00
#
_symmetry.space_group_name_H-M   'P 1'
#
loop_
_entity.id
_entity.type
_entity.pdbx_description
1 polymer ?
#
loop_
_entity_poly.entity_id
_entity_poly.type
_entity_poly.pdbx_seq_one_letter_code
_entity_poly.pdbx_strand_id
1 'polypeptide(L)'
;MNIYTIGIVLVGMIILLITAEVMSHYFKIHSDKFYVIFHFAGGALSFLLFLNLFNNKLLAFFLVLVIGILWEIHEWILWKLYIKTKLYKPKSKDTICDLVMDISGALIFYVIEILHIF
;
A
#
# COMPACT_ATOMS: atom_id res chain seq x y z
N MET A 1 -13.62 -6.60 -18.63
CA MET A 1 -12.81 -7.26 -17.57
C MET A 1 -11.71 -8.07 -18.23
N ASN A 2 -10.46 -7.91 -17.75
CA ASN A 2 -9.33 -8.68 -18.26
C ASN A 2 -8.65 -9.41 -17.10
N ILE A 3 -8.79 -10.74 -17.03
CA ILE A 3 -8.16 -11.59 -16.01
C ILE A 3 -6.64 -11.42 -15.98
N TYR A 4 -6.03 -11.08 -17.12
CA TYR A 4 -4.60 -10.79 -17.22
C TYR A 4 -4.23 -9.53 -16.43
N THR A 5 -5.08 -8.50 -16.41
CA THR A 5 -4.84 -7.28 -15.61
C THR A 5 -4.82 -7.58 -14.12
N ILE A 6 -5.78 -8.36 -13.63
CA ILE A 6 -5.80 -8.80 -12.22
C ILE A 6 -4.53 -9.60 -11.89
N GLY A 7 -4.16 -10.55 -12.77
CA GLY A 7 -2.93 -11.33 -12.61
C GLY A 7 -1.67 -10.48 -12.53
N ILE A 8 -1.52 -9.50 -13.43
CA ILE A 8 -0.38 -8.57 -13.45
C ILE A 8 -0.32 -7.74 -12.16
N VAL A 9 -1.46 -7.20 -11.71
CA VAL A 9 -1.53 -6.41 -10.47
C VAL A 9 -1.14 -7.25 -9.27
N LEU A 10 -1.64 -8.49 -9.16
CA LEU A 10 -1.28 -9.40 -8.07
C LEU A 10 0.22 -9.74 -8.07
N VAL A 11 0.80 -10.03 -9.24
CA VAL A 11 2.26 -10.26 -9.36
C VAL A 11 3.03 -9.01 -8.94
N GLY A 12 2.59 -7.82 -9.34
CA GLY A 12 3.18 -6.55 -8.91
C GLY A 12 3.15 -6.36 -7.40
N MET A 13 2.03 -6.67 -6.74
CA MET A 13 1.91 -6.60 -5.28
C MET A 13 2.82 -7.59 -4.56
N ILE A 14 2.97 -8.81 -5.08
CA ILE A 14 3.89 -9.81 -4.55
C ILE A 14 5.33 -9.33 -4.66
N ILE A 15 5.73 -8.80 -5.83
CA ILE A 15 7.08 -8.25 -6.05
C ILE A 15 7.35 -7.08 -5.09
N LEU A 16 6.36 -6.20 -4.91
CA LEU A 16 6.46 -5.06 -4.00
C LEU A 16 6.71 -5.52 -2.56
N LEU A 17 5.92 -6.49 -2.08
CA LEU A 17 6.06 -7.06 -0.74
C LEU A 17 7.41 -7.74 -0.56
N ILE A 18 7.83 -8.61 -1.50
CA ILE A 18 9.12 -9.29 -1.44
C ILE A 18 10.27 -8.27 -1.41
N THR A 19 10.17 -7.21 -2.21
CA THR A 19 11.20 -6.16 -2.23
C THR A 19 11.27 -5.43 -0.88
N ALA A 20 10.13 -5.08 -0.29
CA ALA A 20 10.08 -4.45 1.04
C ALA A 20 10.75 -5.35 2.10
N GLU A 21 10.39 -6.64 2.12
CA GLU A 21 10.93 -7.63 3.05
C GLU A 21 12.44 -7.85 2.86
N VAL A 22 12.90 -7.96 1.60
CA VAL A 22 14.33 -8.13 1.32
C VAL A 22 15.13 -6.92 1.80
N MET A 23 14.62 -5.72 1.56
CA MET A 23 15.27 -4.46 1.98
C MET A 23 15.28 -4.31 3.49
N SER A 24 14.20 -4.69 4.18
CA SER A 24 14.13 -4.72 5.63
C SER A 24 15.10 -5.75 6.23
N HIS A 25 15.00 -7.00 5.79
CA HIS A 25 15.65 -8.13 6.47
C HIS A 25 17.13 -8.26 6.13
N TYR A 26 17.50 -8.19 4.85
CA TYR A 26 18.88 -8.41 4.41
C TYR A 26 19.69 -7.12 4.41
N PHE A 27 19.10 -6.02 3.96
CA PHE A 27 19.78 -4.72 3.88
C PHE A 27 19.61 -3.85 5.12
N LYS A 28 18.78 -4.27 6.09
CA LYS A 28 18.53 -3.55 7.36
C LYS A 28 18.06 -2.11 7.15
N ILE A 29 17.34 -1.87 6.05
CA ILE A 29 16.76 -0.56 5.74
C ILE A 29 15.41 -0.48 6.45
N HIS A 30 15.39 0.29 7.55
CA HIS A 30 14.20 0.51 8.39
C HIS A 30 13.77 1.98 8.42
N SER A 31 14.18 2.76 7.42
CA SER A 31 13.84 4.18 7.35
C SER A 31 12.42 4.35 6.83
N ASP A 32 11.56 5.02 7.59
CA ASP A 32 10.18 5.37 7.18
C ASP A 32 10.12 5.99 5.78
N LYS A 33 11.08 6.89 5.46
CA LYS A 33 11.21 7.52 4.12
C LYS A 33 11.36 6.53 2.96
N PHE A 34 11.89 5.34 3.23
CA PHE A 34 12.05 4.29 2.22
C PHE A 34 10.71 3.57 1.98
N TYR A 35 9.97 3.26 3.05
CA TYR A 35 8.69 2.56 2.99
C TYR A 35 7.55 3.42 2.43
N VAL A 36 7.67 4.75 2.49
CA VAL A 36 6.74 5.70 1.83
C VAL A 36 6.48 5.38 0.36
N ILE A 37 7.51 4.93 -0.39
CA ILE A 37 7.35 4.55 -1.80
C ILE A 37 6.51 3.27 -1.94
N PHE A 38 6.64 2.35 -0.99
CA PHE A 38 5.88 1.10 -0.97
C PHE A 38 4.42 1.35 -0.63
N HIS A 39 4.11 2.28 0.27
CA HIS A 39 2.73 2.73 0.51
C HIS A 39 2.10 3.32 -0.74
N PHE A 40 2.81 4.23 -1.42
CA PHE A 40 2.32 4.80 -2.68
C PHE A 40 2.03 3.73 -3.74
N ALA A 41 2.99 2.84 -4.00
CA ALA A 41 2.83 1.77 -4.98
C ALA A 41 1.75 0.76 -4.56
N GLY A 42 1.66 0.45 -3.26
CA GLY A 42 0.66 -0.44 -2.67
C GLY A 42 -0.75 0.11 -2.82
N GLY A 43 -0.95 1.39 -2.53
CA GLY A 43 -2.22 2.09 -2.73
C GLY A 43 -2.64 2.13 -4.20
N ALA A 44 -1.71 2.42 -5.11
CA ALA A 44 -1.95 2.39 -6.55
C ALA A 44 -2.39 1.01 -7.05
N LEU A 45 -1.65 -0.04 -6.70
CA LEU A 45 -1.96 -1.41 -7.11
C LEU A 45 -3.27 -1.92 -6.47
N SER A 46 -3.52 -1.57 -5.20
CA SER A 46 -4.75 -1.92 -4.51
C SER A 46 -5.97 -1.25 -5.15
N PHE A 47 -5.85 0.04 -5.53
CA PHE A 47 -6.91 0.73 -6.26
C PHE A 47 -7.21 0.05 -7.59
N LEU A 48 -6.18 -0.27 -8.38
CA LEU A 48 -6.34 -1.00 -9.64
C LEU A 48 -7.00 -2.36 -9.44
N LEU A 49 -6.59 -3.11 -8.42
CA LEU A 49 -7.18 -4.42 -8.09
C LEU A 49 -8.67 -4.27 -7.80
N PHE A 50 -9.04 -3.36 -6.89
CA PHE A 50 -10.43 -3.16 -6.50
C PHE A 50 -11.29 -2.57 -7.62
N LEU A 51 -10.74 -1.65 -8.41
CA LEU A 51 -11.44 -1.12 -9.57
C LEU A 51 -11.73 -2.24 -10.57
N ASN A 52 -10.78 -3.15 -10.81
CA ASN A 52 -10.99 -4.28 -11.71
C ASN A 52 -11.97 -5.34 -11.17
N LEU A 53 -12.03 -5.52 -9.84
CA LEU A 53 -12.93 -6.49 -9.21
C LEU A 53 -14.37 -5.99 -9.10
N PHE A 54 -14.55 -4.71 -8.77
CA PHE A 54 -15.86 -4.16 -8.42
C PHE A 54 -16.40 -3.14 -9.42
N ASN A 55 -15.58 -2.68 -10.37
CA ASN A 55 -15.92 -1.67 -11.37
C ASN A 55 -16.59 -0.41 -10.78
N ASN A 56 -16.16 -0.02 -9.57
CA ASN A 56 -16.69 1.13 -8.86
C ASN A 56 -15.54 1.90 -8.21
N LYS A 57 -15.29 3.11 -8.72
CA LYS A 57 -14.15 3.94 -8.32
C LYS A 57 -14.24 4.39 -6.86
N LEU A 58 -15.42 4.82 -6.42
CA LEU A 58 -15.65 5.27 -5.04
C LEU A 58 -15.44 4.12 -4.05
N LEU A 59 -15.98 2.94 -4.38
CA LEU A 59 -15.79 1.73 -3.59
C LEU A 59 -14.31 1.32 -3.56
N ALA A 60 -13.59 1.41 -4.68
CA ALA A 60 -12.16 1.11 -4.73
C ALA A 60 -11.34 2.03 -3.82
N PHE A 61 -11.59 3.34 -3.82
CA PHE A 61 -10.94 4.27 -2.88
C PHE A 61 -11.23 3.92 -1.42
N PHE A 62 -12.50 3.65 -1.11
CA PHE A 62 -12.90 3.28 0.24
C PHE A 62 -12.18 2.00 0.69
N LEU A 63 -12.07 1.01 -0.20
CA LEU A 63 -11.36 -0.24 0.10
C LEU A 63 -9.85 -0.04 0.26
N VAL A 64 -9.21 0.86 -0.50
CA VAL A 64 -7.80 1.23 -0.27
C VAL A 64 -7.63 1.85 1.11
N LEU A 65 -8.49 2.79 1.51
CA LEU A 65 -8.46 3.38 2.85
C LEU A 65 -8.61 2.33 3.95
N VAL A 66 -9.56 1.41 3.78
CA VAL A 66 -9.80 0.32 4.74
C VAL A 66 -8.58 -0.59 4.85
N ILE A 67 -7.97 -0.99 3.73
CA ILE A 67 -6.76 -1.80 3.76
C ILE A 67 -5.59 -1.05 4.41
N GLY A 68 -5.38 0.23 4.08
CA GLY A 68 -4.34 1.04 4.71
C GLY A 68 -4.52 1.10 6.23
N ILE A 69 -5.74 1.38 6.72
CA ILE A 69 -6.03 1.40 8.15
C ILE A 69 -5.78 0.02 8.80
N LEU A 70 -6.18 -1.06 8.14
CA LEU A 70 -5.93 -2.42 8.64
C LEU A 70 -4.44 -2.74 8.70
N TRP A 71 -3.66 -2.26 7.74
CA TRP A 71 -2.21 -2.40 7.72
C TRP A 71 -1.55 -1.70 8.91
N GLU A 72 -1.91 -0.45 9.18
CA GLU A 72 -1.41 0.33 10.32
C GLU A 72 -1.76 -0.32 11.68
N ILE A 73 -2.98 -0.85 11.79
CA ILE A 73 -3.41 -1.61 12.97
C ILE A 73 -2.54 -2.87 13.10
N HIS A 74 -2.29 -3.58 12.01
CA HIS A 74 -1.45 -4.77 12.00
C HIS A 74 -0.01 -4.45 12.45
N GLU A 75 0.61 -3.38 11.95
CA GLU A 75 1.94 -2.95 12.39
C GLU A 75 1.99 -2.62 13.89
N TRP A 76 0.97 -1.91 14.38
CA TRP A 76 0.85 -1.63 15.80
C TRP A 76 0.71 -2.90 16.65
N ILE A 77 -0.10 -3.87 16.19
CA ILE A 77 -0.24 -5.17 16.85
C ILE A 77 1.10 -5.92 16.85
N LEU A 78 1.80 -5.97 15.72
CA LEU A 78 3.11 -6.63 15.60
C LEU A 78 4.13 -6.02 16.56
N TRP A 79 4.19 -4.70 16.60
CA TRP A 79 5.06 -3.99 17.54
C TRP A 79 4.70 -4.31 18.99
N LYS A 80 3.41 -4.23 19.34
CA LYS A 80 2.95 -4.40 20.72
C LYS A 80 3.13 -5.83 21.23
N LEU A 81 2.91 -6.83 20.39
CA LEU A 81 2.92 -8.24 20.80
C LEU A 81 4.31 -8.86 20.69
N TYR A 82 5.06 -8.58 19.61
CA TYR A 82 6.28 -9.33 19.28
C TYR A 82 7.56 -8.49 19.42
N ILE A 83 7.59 -7.28 18.86
CA ILE A 83 8.86 -6.54 18.72
C ILE A 83 9.19 -5.75 19.99
N LYS A 84 8.26 -4.93 20.50
CA LYS A 84 8.36 -4.09 21.71
C LYS A 84 9.61 -3.19 21.83
N THR A 85 10.33 -2.94 20.74
CA THR A 85 11.50 -2.05 20.73
C THR A 85 11.10 -0.63 20.32
N LYS A 86 11.78 0.39 20.86
CA LYS A 86 11.50 1.80 20.54
C LYS A 86 11.80 2.16 19.08
N LEU A 87 12.74 1.46 18.45
CA LEU A 87 13.16 1.72 17.07
C LEU A 87 12.03 1.45 16.07
N TYR A 88 11.17 0.47 16.36
CA TYR A 88 10.08 0.03 15.49
C TYR A 88 8.70 0.40 16.03
N LYS A 89 8.62 1.38 16.94
CA LYS A 89 7.34 1.82 17.48
C LYS A 89 6.62 2.68 16.43
N PRO A 90 5.43 2.28 15.96
CA PRO A 90 4.66 3.11 15.04
C PRO A 90 4.36 4.45 15.69
N LYS A 91 4.65 5.54 14.98
CA LYS A 91 4.33 6.89 15.42
C LYS A 91 3.15 7.37 14.62
N SER A 92 2.22 8.06 15.28
CA SER A 92 1.00 8.57 14.62
C SER A 92 1.28 9.47 13.41
N LYS A 93 2.41 10.18 13.38
CA LYS A 93 2.80 11.01 12.23
C LYS A 93 3.19 10.16 11.01
N ASP A 94 3.84 9.02 11.25
CA ASP A 94 4.29 8.10 10.20
C ASP A 94 3.05 7.40 9.62
N THR A 95 2.20 6.82 10.48
CA THR A 95 0.88 6.27 10.12
C THR A 95 0.02 7.22 9.28
N ILE A 96 -0.06 8.51 9.65
CA ILE A 96 -0.83 9.48 8.85
C ILE A 96 -0.18 9.67 7.47
N CYS A 97 1.15 9.76 7.41
CA CYS A 97 1.87 9.88 6.15
C CYS A 97 1.61 8.66 5.28
N ASP A 98 1.68 7.46 5.84
CA ASP A 98 1.51 6.20 5.13
C ASP A 98 0.11 6.08 4.53
N LEU A 99 -0.93 6.39 5.31
CA LEU A 99 -2.31 6.46 4.82
C LEU A 99 -2.49 7.52 3.71
N VAL A 100 -1.84 8.68 3.84
CA VAL A 100 -1.88 9.71 2.79
C VAL A 100 -1.20 9.20 1.52
N MET A 101 -0.10 8.46 1.64
CA MET A 101 0.61 7.89 0.49
C MET A 101 -0.20 6.79 -0.19
N ASP A 102 -0.86 5.91 0.57
CA ASP A 102 -1.77 4.91 0.03
C ASP A 102 -2.88 5.56 -0.81
N ILE A 103 -3.54 6.59 -0.27
CA ILE A 103 -4.59 7.32 -0.97
C ILE A 103 -4.05 8.11 -2.16
N SER A 104 -2.85 8.69 -2.05
CA SER A 104 -2.21 9.41 -3.16
C SER A 104 -1.88 8.48 -4.32
N GLY A 105 -1.45 7.26 -4.04
CA GLY A 105 -1.26 6.21 -5.03
C GLY A 105 -2.56 5.80 -5.73
N ALA A 106 -3.66 5.68 -4.98
CA ALA A 106 -4.98 5.48 -5.58
C ALA A 106 -5.40 6.68 -6.46
N LEU A 107 -5.14 7.90 -6.00
CA LEU A 107 -5.52 9.14 -6.67
C LEU A 107 -4.82 9.31 -8.02
N ILE A 108 -3.52 9.00 -8.11
CA ILE A 108 -2.79 9.17 -9.37
C ILE A 108 -3.35 8.27 -10.47
N PHE A 109 -3.71 7.02 -10.13
CA PHE A 109 -4.28 6.09 -11.09
C PHE A 109 -5.71 6.46 -11.48
N TYR A 110 -6.51 6.96 -10.54
CA TYR A 110 -7.82 7.53 -10.86
C TYR A 110 -7.72 8.69 -11.86
N VAL A 111 -6.76 9.59 -11.69
CA VAL A 111 -6.53 10.71 -12.61
C VAL A 111 -6.06 10.21 -13.97
N ILE A 112 -5.11 9.27 -14.03
CA ILE A 112 -4.64 8.67 -15.29
C ILE A 112 -5.80 8.01 -16.05
N GLU A 113 -6.67 7.28 -15.35
CA GLU A 113 -7.84 6.61 -15.93
C GLU A 113 -8.87 7.61 -16.47
N ILE A 114 -9.14 8.70 -15.74
CA ILE A 114 -10.02 9.77 -16.24
C ILE A 114 -9.43 10.45 -17.47
N LEU A 115 -8.14 10.76 -17.46
CA LEU A 115 -7.48 11.48 -18.54
C LEU A 115 -7.31 10.64 -19.81
N HIS A 116 -7.68 9.36 -19.81
CA HIS A 116 -7.53 8.44 -20.94
C HIS A 116 -6.11 8.51 -21.51
N ILE A 117 -5.11 8.59 -20.63
CA ILE A 117 -3.70 8.62 -21.06
C ILE A 117 -3.29 7.27 -21.68
N PHE A 118 -4.17 6.26 -21.66
CA PHE A 118 -4.12 5.04 -22.46
C PHE A 118 -5.52 4.58 -22.86
#